data_AF-A0A9E6ELK7-F1
#
_entry.id   AF-A0A9E6ELK7-F1
#
_cell.length_a   1.000
_cell.length_b   1.000
_cell.length_c   1.000
_cell.angle_alpha   90.00
_cell.angle_beta   90.00
_cell.angle_gamma   90.00
#
_symmetry.space_group_name_H-M   'P 1'
#
loop_
_entity.id
_entity.type
_entity.pdbx_description
1 polymer ?
#
loop_
_entity_poly.entity_id
_entity_poly.type
_entity_poly.pdbx_seq_one_letter_code
_entity_poly.pdbx_strand_id
1 'polypeptide(L)'
;MKARMVLPLVCAVLLLGCARDKPYAFDQPNLRVHATFPGEPRMAIYPEDTPFGIIQWHSYAYTPPGRMDLNFRVDVGNLPPGTQGGDTTPAALATFQGFLARRLGGAIERTELPPDRGPGFQYRAQANPKARVEGIVILKRGRLHHAQATVERADDPRLRAFMDSFTVD
;
A
#
# COMPACT_ATOMS: atom_id res chain seq x y z
N MET A 1 16.99 -7.17 61.87
CA MET A 1 16.06 -8.17 61.30
C MET A 1 15.85 -7.87 59.83
N LYS A 2 15.72 -8.93 59.03
CA LYS A 2 15.81 -8.94 57.55
C LYS A 2 14.72 -8.11 56.87
N ALA A 3 15.13 -7.39 55.82
CA ALA A 3 14.27 -6.71 54.86
C ALA A 3 13.35 -7.70 54.12
N ARG A 4 12.14 -7.27 53.77
CA ARG A 4 11.38 -7.75 52.61
C ARG A 4 10.50 -6.62 52.06
N MET A 5 11.14 -5.78 51.26
CA MET A 5 10.52 -4.82 50.36
C MET A 5 10.03 -5.61 49.13
N VAL A 6 8.76 -6.02 49.15
CA VAL A 6 8.11 -6.70 48.02
C VAL A 6 7.37 -5.64 47.21
N LEU A 7 8.10 -4.87 46.40
CA LEU A 7 7.52 -4.06 45.33
C LEU A 7 8.68 -3.66 44.40
N PRO A 8 9.00 -4.49 43.38
CA PRO A 8 8.71 -4.03 42.01
C PRO A 8 8.64 -5.19 41.00
N LEU A 9 7.47 -5.77 40.75
CA LEU A 9 7.29 -6.63 39.56
C LEU A 9 6.13 -6.17 38.67
N VAL A 10 5.18 -5.40 39.21
CA VAL A 10 4.02 -4.92 38.46
C VAL A 10 4.36 -3.71 37.56
N CYS A 11 5.38 -2.92 37.88
CA CYS A 11 5.81 -1.78 37.04
C CYS A 11 6.63 -2.18 35.80
N ALA A 12 7.29 -3.34 35.79
CA ALA A 12 8.11 -3.74 34.66
C ALA A 12 7.29 -4.33 33.49
N VAL A 13 6.11 -4.87 33.75
CA VAL A 13 5.24 -5.46 32.72
C VAL A 13 4.44 -4.39 31.95
N LEU A 14 4.28 -3.19 32.50
CA LEU A 14 3.57 -2.08 31.85
C LEU A 14 4.42 -1.28 30.84
N LEU A 15 5.75 -1.46 30.81
CA LEU A 15 6.65 -0.77 29.88
C LEU A 15 6.87 -1.51 28.55
N LEU A 16 6.33 -2.73 28.39
CA LEU A 16 6.26 -3.42 27.10
C LEU A 16 5.00 -3.01 26.30
N GLY A 17 4.16 -2.13 26.87
CA GLY A 17 3.03 -1.53 26.18
C GLY A 17 3.50 -0.45 25.20
N CYS A 18 3.14 -0.64 23.93
CA CYS A 18 3.13 0.39 22.89
C CYS A 18 4.48 0.79 22.29
N ALA A 19 5.24 -0.17 21.76
CA ALA A 19 5.93 0.09 20.49
C ALA A 19 4.86 0.18 19.38
N ARG A 20 4.01 1.22 19.42
CA ARG A 20 3.14 1.57 18.31
C ARG A 20 4.08 2.01 17.20
N ASP A 21 4.01 1.36 16.05
CA ASP A 21 4.77 1.75 14.88
C ASP A 21 4.54 3.25 14.63
N LYS A 22 5.64 4.02 14.65
CA LYS A 22 5.57 5.47 14.46
C LYS A 22 5.31 5.73 12.98
N PRO A 23 4.29 6.54 12.63
CA PRO A 23 4.03 6.90 11.25
C PRO A 23 5.31 7.42 10.59
N TYR A 24 5.62 6.87 9.42
CA TYR A 24 6.77 7.22 8.62
C TYR A 24 6.31 8.04 7.42
N ALA A 25 6.72 9.31 7.38
CA ALA A 25 6.51 10.17 6.22
C ALA A 25 7.44 9.71 5.09
N PHE A 26 6.85 9.11 4.07
CA PHE A 26 7.53 8.63 2.90
C PHE A 26 7.45 9.69 1.80
N ASP A 27 8.60 10.19 1.39
CA ASP A 27 8.79 11.12 0.29
C ASP A 27 9.88 10.55 -0.63
N GLN A 28 9.53 10.30 -1.89
CA GLN A 28 10.46 9.84 -2.91
C GLN A 28 10.44 10.79 -4.12
N PRO A 29 11.29 11.82 -4.15
CA PRO A 29 11.29 12.82 -5.23
C PRO A 29 11.52 12.23 -6.63
N ASN A 30 12.34 11.18 -6.75
CA ASN A 30 12.62 10.51 -8.02
C ASN A 30 11.39 9.80 -8.59
N LEU A 31 10.57 9.23 -7.70
CA LEU A 31 9.34 8.55 -8.07
C LEU A 31 8.13 9.50 -8.08
N ARG A 32 8.28 10.68 -7.47
CA ARG A 32 7.25 11.71 -7.28
C ARG A 32 6.05 11.17 -6.50
N VAL A 33 6.35 10.47 -5.43
CA VAL A 33 5.36 9.85 -4.56
C VAL A 33 5.54 10.36 -3.15
N HIS A 34 4.44 10.73 -2.52
CA HIS A 34 4.35 10.92 -1.08
C HIS A 34 3.33 9.94 -0.49
N ALA A 35 3.58 9.44 0.71
CA ALA A 35 2.65 8.62 1.48
C ALA A 35 3.03 8.62 2.96
N THR A 36 2.13 8.21 3.84
CA THR A 36 2.40 7.98 5.26
C THR A 36 2.29 6.49 5.55
N PHE A 37 3.42 5.82 5.70
CA PHE A 37 3.45 4.42 6.11
C PHE A 37 3.26 4.31 7.62
N PRO A 38 2.76 3.17 8.12
CA PRO A 38 2.66 2.96 9.58
C PRO A 38 4.01 2.83 10.27
N GLY A 39 5.05 2.44 9.52
CA GLY A 39 6.44 2.39 9.93
C GLY A 39 7.36 2.43 8.71
N GLU A 40 8.67 2.33 8.91
CA GLU A 40 9.66 2.46 7.83
C GLU A 40 9.52 1.32 6.80
N PRO A 41 9.20 1.63 5.52
CA PRO A 41 9.05 0.61 4.49
C PRO A 41 10.42 0.11 4.00
N ARG A 42 10.46 -1.15 3.56
CA ARG A 42 11.62 -1.75 2.90
C ARG A 42 11.49 -1.61 1.39
N MET A 43 12.59 -1.29 0.74
CA MET A 43 12.66 -1.17 -0.71
C MET A 43 13.00 -2.52 -1.36
N ALA A 44 12.32 -2.83 -2.46
CA ALA A 44 12.63 -3.92 -3.37
C ALA A 44 12.43 -3.47 -4.82
N ILE A 45 13.21 -4.06 -5.73
CA ILE A 45 13.00 -3.91 -7.17
C ILE A 45 12.76 -5.30 -7.75
N TYR A 46 11.66 -5.48 -8.47
CA TYR A 46 11.34 -6.77 -9.08
C TYR A 46 10.66 -6.61 -10.44
N PRO A 47 10.93 -7.50 -11.40
CA PRO A 47 10.15 -7.59 -12.63
C PRO A 47 8.84 -8.35 -12.36
N GLU A 48 7.77 -7.95 -13.04
CA GLU A 48 6.51 -8.68 -13.06
C GLU A 48 5.97 -8.74 -14.48
N ASP A 49 5.49 -9.92 -14.88
CA ASP A 49 4.73 -10.08 -16.12
C ASP A 49 3.32 -9.53 -15.92
N THR A 50 2.97 -8.51 -16.69
CA THR A 50 1.70 -7.80 -16.61
C THR A 50 1.03 -7.78 -17.98
N PRO A 51 -0.26 -7.39 -18.07
CA PRO A 51 -0.90 -7.21 -19.37
C PRO A 51 -0.25 -6.17 -20.28
N PHE A 52 0.66 -5.34 -19.77
CA PHE A 52 1.43 -4.36 -20.55
C PHE A 52 2.78 -4.92 -21.05
N GLY A 53 3.14 -6.14 -20.64
CA GLY A 53 4.49 -6.70 -20.73
C GLY A 53 5.19 -6.68 -19.36
N ILE A 54 6.51 -6.87 -19.36
CA ILE A 54 7.30 -6.88 -18.13
C ILE A 54 7.42 -5.45 -17.59
N ILE A 55 6.92 -5.23 -16.38
CA ILE A 55 7.12 -3.98 -15.63
C ILE A 55 8.17 -4.24 -14.56
N GLN A 56 9.19 -3.37 -14.49
CA GLN A 56 10.10 -3.31 -13.35
C GLN A 56 9.50 -2.41 -12.28
N TRP A 57 9.09 -3.00 -11.17
CA TRP A 57 8.49 -2.29 -10.04
C TRP A 57 9.55 -1.82 -9.06
N HIS A 58 9.52 -0.54 -8.71
CA HIS A 58 10.14 0.00 -7.52
C HIS A 58 9.12 -0.05 -6.39
N SER A 59 9.29 -1.01 -5.49
CA SER A 59 8.34 -1.33 -4.42
C SER A 59 8.88 -0.88 -3.07
N TYR A 60 8.03 -0.22 -2.29
CA TYR A 60 8.28 0.14 -0.91
C TYR A 60 7.17 -0.45 -0.06
N ALA A 61 7.52 -1.42 0.79
CA ALA A 61 6.53 -2.17 1.54
C ALA A 61 6.85 -2.18 3.03
N TYR A 62 5.82 -1.98 3.85
CA TYR A 62 5.86 -2.14 5.29
C TYR A 62 4.92 -3.28 5.68
N THR A 63 5.49 -4.26 6.37
CA THR A 63 4.77 -5.38 7.01
C THR A 63 5.07 -5.30 8.51
N PRO A 64 4.07 -5.14 9.39
CA PRO A 64 4.31 -5.08 10.81
C PRO A 64 4.99 -6.37 11.32
N PRO A 65 5.96 -6.27 12.24
CA PRO A 65 6.61 -7.45 12.81
C PRO A 65 5.60 -8.43 13.41
N GLY A 66 5.73 -9.72 13.04
CA GLY A 66 4.82 -10.77 13.51
C GLY A 66 3.42 -10.78 12.88
N ARG A 67 3.14 -9.91 11.89
CA ARG A 67 1.84 -9.83 11.19
C ARG A 67 2.03 -9.91 9.68
N MET A 68 1.95 -11.12 9.12
CA MET A 68 2.06 -11.35 7.67
C MET A 68 0.75 -11.07 6.92
N ASP A 69 -0.34 -10.96 7.64
CA ASP A 69 -1.69 -10.66 7.15
C ASP A 69 -1.93 -9.16 6.92
N LEU A 70 -1.04 -8.31 7.43
CA LEU A 70 -1.05 -6.86 7.26
C LEU A 70 0.10 -6.41 6.37
N ASN A 71 -0.19 -5.61 5.36
CA ASN A 71 0.83 -5.09 4.45
C ASN A 71 0.40 -3.72 3.94
N PHE A 72 1.34 -2.80 3.82
CA PHE A 72 1.18 -1.51 3.16
C PHE A 72 2.29 -1.39 2.13
N ARG A 73 1.97 -1.07 0.88
CA ARG A 73 2.97 -0.96 -0.17
C ARG A 73 2.66 0.15 -1.16
N VAL A 74 3.73 0.75 -1.68
CA VAL A 74 3.67 1.58 -2.87
C VAL A 74 4.59 0.99 -3.93
N ASP A 75 4.03 0.70 -5.10
CA ASP A 75 4.73 0.17 -6.27
C ASP A 75 4.70 1.22 -7.39
N VAL A 76 5.87 1.50 -7.96
CA VAL A 76 5.99 2.42 -9.12
C VAL A 76 6.69 1.71 -10.26
N GLY A 77 6.03 1.69 -11.42
CA GLY A 77 6.52 0.99 -12.61
C GLY A 77 6.32 1.81 -13.87
N ASN A 78 7.32 1.84 -14.74
CA ASN A 78 7.18 2.41 -16.08
C ASN A 78 6.35 1.46 -16.95
N LEU A 79 5.39 2.00 -17.69
CA LEU A 79 4.74 1.23 -18.74
C LEU A 79 5.77 0.92 -19.84
N PRO A 80 5.83 -0.33 -20.33
CA PRO A 80 6.67 -0.67 -21.47
C PRO A 80 6.27 0.12 -22.71
N PRO A 81 7.19 0.37 -23.66
CA PRO A 81 6.85 1.01 -24.91
C PRO A 81 5.86 0.16 -25.73
N GLY A 82 4.94 0.82 -26.42
CA GLY A 82 3.94 0.18 -27.27
C GLY A 82 2.50 0.49 -26.83
N THR A 83 1.55 -0.29 -27.35
CA THR A 83 0.11 -0.13 -27.08
C THR A 83 -0.48 -1.33 -26.33
N GLN A 84 0.36 -2.28 -25.91
CA GLN A 84 -0.08 -3.45 -25.17
C GLN A 84 -0.71 -3.01 -23.84
N GLY A 85 -1.94 -3.47 -23.58
CA GLY A 85 -2.69 -3.08 -22.40
C GLY A 85 -3.44 -1.74 -22.51
N GLY A 86 -3.34 -1.04 -23.64
CA GLY A 86 -4.12 0.17 -23.93
C GLY A 86 -3.27 1.30 -24.49
N ASP A 87 -3.80 2.00 -25.49
CA ASP A 87 -3.19 3.16 -26.16
C ASP A 87 -3.66 4.50 -25.56
N THR A 88 -4.69 4.47 -24.71
CA THR A 88 -5.19 5.63 -23.98
C THR A 88 -5.10 5.41 -22.47
N THR A 89 -5.04 6.51 -21.71
CA THR A 89 -5.01 6.45 -20.24
C THR A 89 -6.21 5.68 -19.65
N PRO A 90 -7.48 5.91 -20.10
CA PRO A 90 -8.60 5.11 -19.63
C PRO A 90 -8.48 3.62 -19.95
N ALA A 91 -8.01 3.27 -21.16
CA ALA A 91 -7.82 1.87 -21.56
C ALA A 91 -6.75 1.18 -20.71
N ALA A 92 -5.62 1.86 -20.46
CA ALA A 92 -4.57 1.34 -19.59
C ALA A 92 -5.07 1.14 -18.14
N LEU A 93 -5.82 2.11 -17.59
CA LEU A 93 -6.41 1.97 -16.26
C LEU A 93 -7.43 0.82 -16.18
N ALA A 94 -8.23 0.62 -17.23
CA ALA A 94 -9.17 -0.51 -17.31
C ALA A 94 -8.43 -1.86 -17.38
N THR A 95 -7.36 -1.94 -18.15
CA THR A 95 -6.50 -3.14 -18.20
C THR A 95 -5.88 -3.43 -16.84
N PHE A 96 -5.35 -2.42 -16.15
CA PHE A 96 -4.76 -2.64 -14.83
C PHE A 96 -5.83 -3.03 -13.79
N GLN A 97 -7.04 -2.49 -13.87
CA GLN A 97 -8.17 -2.97 -13.07
C GLN A 97 -8.45 -4.46 -13.30
N GLY A 98 -8.48 -4.92 -14.56
CA GLY A 98 -8.65 -6.34 -14.88
C GLY A 98 -7.53 -7.21 -14.33
N PHE A 99 -6.28 -6.73 -14.39
CA PHE A 99 -5.13 -7.38 -13.77
C PHE A 99 -5.28 -7.52 -12.26
N LEU A 100 -5.69 -6.45 -11.57
CA LEU A 100 -5.95 -6.46 -10.14
C LEU A 100 -7.05 -7.45 -9.76
N ALA A 101 -8.17 -7.45 -10.49
CA ALA A 101 -9.27 -8.38 -10.25
C ALA A 101 -8.82 -9.85 -10.36
N ARG A 102 -8.05 -10.18 -11.41
CA ARG A 102 -7.46 -11.52 -11.56
C ARG A 102 -6.51 -11.86 -10.41
N ARG A 103 -5.63 -10.93 -10.02
CA ARG A 103 -4.64 -11.14 -8.94
C ARG A 103 -5.28 -11.32 -7.57
N LEU A 104 -6.36 -10.60 -7.31
CA LEU A 104 -7.10 -10.65 -6.04
C LEU A 104 -8.17 -11.75 -6.03
N GLY A 105 -8.31 -12.51 -7.13
CA GLY A 105 -9.20 -13.66 -7.20
C GLY A 105 -10.68 -13.33 -7.36
N GLY A 106 -11.03 -12.13 -7.84
CA GLY A 106 -12.43 -11.74 -7.99
C GLY A 106 -12.64 -10.29 -8.38
N ALA A 107 -13.90 -9.86 -8.40
CA ALA A 107 -14.27 -8.48 -8.68
C ALA A 107 -13.71 -7.51 -7.62
N ILE A 108 -13.37 -6.31 -8.06
CA ILE A 108 -12.98 -5.19 -7.18
C ILE A 108 -14.03 -4.09 -7.29
N GLU A 109 -14.33 -3.43 -6.18
CA GLU A 109 -15.16 -2.24 -6.14
C GLU A 109 -14.30 -1.04 -6.53
N ARG A 110 -14.58 -0.42 -7.69
CA ARG A 110 -13.85 0.74 -8.19
C ARG A 110 -14.57 2.04 -7.83
N THR A 111 -13.80 3.06 -7.49
CA THR A 111 -14.27 4.44 -7.32
C THR A 111 -13.30 5.38 -8.03
N GLU A 112 -13.82 6.29 -8.84
CA GLU A 112 -12.97 7.29 -9.50
C GLU A 112 -12.31 8.21 -8.48
N LEU A 113 -11.07 8.61 -8.76
CA LEU A 113 -10.39 9.59 -7.92
C LEU A 113 -10.91 11.02 -8.20
N PRO A 114 -10.81 11.92 -7.22
CA PRO A 114 -10.93 13.35 -7.45
C PRO A 114 -10.03 13.82 -8.61
N PRO A 115 -10.49 14.72 -9.50
CA PRO A 115 -9.74 15.12 -10.71
C PRO A 115 -8.35 15.69 -10.45
N ASP A 116 -8.16 16.33 -9.29
CA ASP A 116 -6.90 16.94 -8.84
C ASP A 116 -5.82 15.92 -8.44
N ARG A 117 -6.19 14.66 -8.17
CA ARG A 117 -5.24 13.57 -7.90
C ARG A 117 -4.66 12.94 -9.17
N GLY A 118 -5.15 13.33 -10.34
CA GLY A 118 -4.76 12.80 -11.63
C GLY A 118 -5.57 11.58 -12.07
N PRO A 119 -5.34 11.08 -13.29
CA PRO A 119 -6.15 10.02 -13.86
C PRO A 119 -5.84 8.68 -13.18
N GLY A 120 -6.85 8.12 -12.54
CA GLY A 120 -6.69 6.97 -11.68
C GLY A 120 -7.99 6.59 -10.98
N PHE A 121 -7.91 5.55 -10.16
CA PHE A 121 -9.06 5.07 -9.39
C PHE A 121 -8.59 4.52 -8.04
N GLN A 122 -9.48 4.62 -7.06
CA GLN A 122 -9.41 3.84 -5.83
C GLN A 122 -10.16 2.53 -6.03
N TYR A 123 -9.72 1.47 -5.35
CA TYR A 123 -10.43 0.20 -5.36
C TYR A 123 -10.44 -0.47 -3.98
N ARG A 124 -11.43 -1.34 -3.78
CA ARG A 124 -11.57 -2.21 -2.62
C ARG A 124 -11.85 -3.65 -3.05
N ALA A 125 -11.34 -4.60 -2.30
CA ALA A 125 -11.58 -6.02 -2.52
C ALA A 125 -11.55 -6.80 -1.20
N GLN A 126 -12.24 -7.94 -1.16
CA GLN A 126 -12.13 -8.89 -0.06
C GLN A 126 -11.11 -9.97 -0.44
N ALA A 127 -9.98 -10.06 0.26
CA ALA A 127 -8.96 -11.08 -0.03
C ALA A 127 -9.30 -12.44 0.59
N ASN A 128 -9.83 -12.44 1.81
CA ASN A 128 -10.37 -13.60 2.51
C ASN A 128 -11.35 -13.12 3.60
N PRO A 129 -12.10 -13.99 4.32
CA PRO A 129 -13.09 -13.53 5.30
C PRO A 129 -12.56 -12.61 6.41
N LYS A 130 -11.25 -12.59 6.65
CA LYS A 130 -10.58 -11.81 7.70
C LYS A 130 -9.74 -10.66 7.17
N ALA A 131 -9.56 -10.51 5.86
CA ALA A 131 -8.67 -9.52 5.27
C ALA A 131 -9.30 -8.80 4.07
N ARG A 132 -9.14 -7.48 4.06
CA ARG A 132 -9.60 -6.56 3.02
C ARG A 132 -8.39 -5.92 2.37
N VAL A 133 -8.52 -5.65 1.09
CA VAL A 133 -7.51 -4.92 0.30
C VAL A 133 -8.14 -3.62 -0.14
N GLU A 134 -7.44 -2.52 0.06
CA GLU A 134 -7.77 -1.23 -0.53
C GLU A 134 -6.54 -0.70 -1.25
N GLY A 135 -6.73 0.04 -2.33
CA GLY A 135 -5.62 0.62 -3.05
C GLY A 135 -6.01 1.77 -3.95
N ILE A 136 -5.01 2.50 -4.40
CA ILE A 136 -5.12 3.63 -5.31
C ILE A 136 -4.15 3.40 -6.46
N VAL A 137 -4.64 3.57 -7.68
CA VAL A 137 -3.86 3.48 -8.91
C VAL A 137 -3.92 4.83 -9.61
N ILE A 138 -2.78 5.40 -9.92
CA ILE A 138 -2.65 6.64 -10.70
C ILE A 138 -1.72 6.37 -11.88
N LEU A 139 -2.14 6.75 -13.09
CA LEU A 139 -1.32 6.67 -14.29
C LEU A 139 -0.83 8.07 -14.67
N LYS A 140 0.45 8.37 -14.44
CA LYS A 140 0.99 9.71 -14.70
C LYS A 140 2.36 9.62 -15.34
N ARG A 141 2.57 10.36 -16.44
CA ARG A 141 3.83 10.40 -17.23
C ARG A 141 4.30 9.00 -17.66
N GLY A 142 3.39 8.14 -18.12
CA GLY A 142 3.71 6.78 -18.56
C GLY A 142 4.11 5.83 -17.43
N ARG A 143 3.81 6.18 -16.16
CA ARG A 143 4.10 5.35 -14.99
C ARG A 143 2.83 5.00 -14.25
N LEU A 144 2.74 3.73 -13.84
CA LEU A 144 1.76 3.28 -12.87
C LEU A 144 2.30 3.53 -11.47
N HIS A 145 1.53 4.27 -10.67
CA HIS A 145 1.74 4.46 -9.25
C HIS A 145 0.63 3.72 -8.51
N HIS A 146 0.99 2.68 -7.75
CA HIS A 146 0.05 1.79 -7.10
C HIS A 146 0.31 1.75 -5.61
N ALA A 147 -0.55 2.39 -4.83
CA ALA A 147 -0.61 2.20 -3.38
C ALA A 147 -1.60 1.10 -3.04
N GLN A 148 -1.23 0.17 -2.16
CA GLN A 148 -2.11 -0.89 -1.70
C GLN A 148 -1.88 -1.18 -0.23
N ALA A 149 -2.96 -1.44 0.50
CA ALA A 149 -2.90 -1.97 1.84
C ALA A 149 -3.81 -3.18 1.99
N THR A 150 -3.32 -4.20 2.70
CA THR A 150 -4.09 -5.33 3.19
C THR A 150 -4.25 -5.16 4.70
N VAL A 151 -5.49 -5.11 5.17
CA VAL A 151 -5.81 -4.96 6.59
C VAL A 151 -6.94 -5.90 7.02
N GLU A 152 -7.04 -6.19 8.31
CA GLU A 152 -8.14 -7.01 8.83
C GLU A 152 -9.48 -6.24 8.90
N ARG A 153 -9.41 -4.93 9.18
CA ARG A 153 -10.60 -4.11 9.44
C ARG A 153 -10.59 -2.84 8.59
N ALA A 154 -11.77 -2.46 8.10
CA ALA A 154 -11.93 -1.26 7.27
C ALA A 154 -11.71 0.07 8.03
N ASP A 155 -11.88 0.03 9.36
CA ASP A 155 -11.71 1.15 10.29
C ASP A 155 -10.27 1.29 10.82
N ASP A 156 -9.30 0.55 10.26
CA ASP A 156 -7.90 0.68 10.67
C ASP A 156 -7.39 2.12 10.39
N PRO A 157 -6.98 2.89 11.42
CA PRO A 157 -6.55 4.28 11.24
C PRO A 157 -5.29 4.38 10.36
N ARG A 158 -4.46 3.33 10.33
CA ARG A 158 -3.27 3.28 9.49
C ARG A 158 -3.62 3.19 8.01
N LEU A 159 -4.72 2.51 7.69
CA LEU A 159 -5.23 2.43 6.32
C LEU A 159 -5.64 3.82 5.82
N ARG A 160 -6.40 4.58 6.62
CA ARG A 160 -6.83 5.94 6.22
C ARG A 160 -5.64 6.88 6.07
N ALA A 161 -4.76 6.90 7.07
CA ALA A 161 -3.53 7.70 6.99
C ALA A 161 -2.71 7.38 5.73
N PHE A 162 -2.58 6.10 5.38
CA PHE A 162 -1.85 5.68 4.18
C PHE A 162 -2.54 6.08 2.87
N MET A 163 -3.86 5.83 2.73
CA MET A 163 -4.60 6.13 1.50
C MET A 163 -4.82 7.63 1.25
N ASP A 164 -5.07 8.38 2.32
CA ASP A 164 -5.38 9.81 2.25
C ASP A 164 -4.11 10.64 1.99
N SER A 165 -2.96 10.16 2.46
CA SER A 165 -1.67 10.84 2.23
C SER A 165 -0.98 10.46 0.92
N PHE A 166 -1.46 9.44 0.21
CA PHE A 166 -0.84 9.00 -1.03
C PHE A 166 -1.03 10.03 -2.15
N THR A 167 0.04 10.69 -2.60
CA THR A 167 -0.03 11.66 -3.71
C THR A 167 1.04 11.40 -4.75
N VAL A 168 0.77 11.88 -5.97
CA VAL A 168 1.68 11.78 -7.12
C VAL A 168 1.81 13.14 -7.80
N ASP A 169 3.02 13.69 -7.78
CA ASP A 169 3.33 15.02 -8.35
C ASP A 169 3.78 14.95 -9.80
#